data_AF-A0AAU6XW10-F1
#
_entry.id   AF-A0AAU6XW10-F1
#
_cell.length_a   1.000
_cell.length_b   1.000
_cell.length_c   1.000
_cell.angle_alpha   90.00
_cell.angle_beta   90.00
_cell.angle_gamma   90.00
#
_symmetry.space_group_name_H-M   'P 1'
#
loop_
_entity.id
_entity.type
_entity.pdbx_description
1 polymer ?
#
loop_
_entity_poly.entity_id
_entity_poly.type
_entity_poly.pdbx_seq_one_letter_code
_entity_poly.pdbx_strand_id
1 'polypeptide(L)'
;MKIPVWLKKIWTAIQKLFNHIPCELQTAVHTGVVITENIKTFVDSPAADIITAIIPGDLDDRIKSLLRSALPAILTQLRLADDCTNFSTPEQLTACAIKTIQSLKGDLKSAFLHNLSVLIAQVASDGKLTWQEAVSFMEWYYQQRFKATKQ
;
A
#
# COMPACT_ATOMS: atom_id res chain seq x y z
N MET A 1 7.29 23.30 -15.63
CA MET A 1 8.11 22.40 -16.48
C MET A 1 7.25 21.82 -17.57
N LYS A 2 7.69 21.85 -18.84
CA LYS A 2 6.97 21.20 -19.96
C LYS A 2 7.25 19.70 -19.92
N ILE A 3 6.25 18.89 -19.60
CA ILE A 3 6.36 17.43 -19.63
C ILE A 3 6.55 16.99 -21.09
N PRO A 4 7.61 16.23 -21.41
CA PRO A 4 7.85 15.66 -22.73
C PRO A 4 6.63 14.93 -23.29
N VAL A 5 6.37 15.09 -24.59
CA VAL A 5 5.21 14.48 -25.28
C VAL A 5 5.20 12.95 -25.15
N TRP A 6 6.37 12.33 -25.16
CA TRP A 6 6.49 10.87 -25.02
C TRP A 6 6.07 10.37 -23.63
N LEU A 7 6.38 11.11 -22.55
CA LEU A 7 5.91 10.81 -21.19
C LEU A 7 4.39 10.92 -21.09
N LYS A 8 3.78 11.93 -21.73
CA LYS A 8 2.32 12.05 -21.79
C LYS A 8 1.68 10.85 -22.48
N LYS A 9 2.27 10.36 -23.58
CA LYS A 9 1.78 9.17 -24.29
C LYS A 9 1.84 7.90 -23.42
N ILE A 10 2.94 7.71 -22.70
CA ILE A 10 3.07 6.60 -21.73
C ILE A 10 2.00 6.72 -20.64
N TRP A 11 1.80 7.91 -20.08
CA TRP A 11 0.79 8.13 -19.05
C TRP A 11 -0.63 7.84 -19.54
N THR A 12 -0.97 8.28 -20.75
CA THR A 12 -2.24 7.96 -21.40
C THR A 12 -2.39 6.45 -21.64
N ALA A 13 -1.30 5.74 -21.96
CA ALA A 13 -1.33 4.30 -22.10
C ALA A 13 -1.59 3.59 -20.76
N ILE A 14 -0.94 4.01 -19.67
CA ILE A 14 -1.19 3.47 -18.33
C ILE A 14 -2.63 3.75 -17.90
N GLN A 15 -3.13 4.97 -18.12
CA GLN A 15 -4.52 5.32 -17.85
C GLN A 15 -5.51 4.41 -18.61
N LYS A 16 -5.27 4.23 -19.92
CA LYS A 16 -6.13 3.37 -20.74
C LYS A 16 -6.09 1.94 -20.23
N LEU A 17 -4.91 1.41 -19.94
CA LEU A 17 -4.75 0.06 -19.41
C LEU A 17 -5.49 -0.08 -18.08
N PHE A 18 -5.26 0.82 -17.13
CA PHE A 18 -5.93 0.82 -15.82
C PHE A 18 -7.45 0.88 -15.95
N ASN A 19 -8.01 1.71 -16.84
CA ASN A 19 -9.45 1.79 -17.01
C ASN A 19 -10.08 0.53 -17.61
N HIS A 20 -9.28 -0.34 -18.23
CA HIS A 20 -9.74 -1.60 -18.84
C HIS A 20 -9.40 -2.84 -18.01
N ILE A 21 -8.67 -2.71 -16.90
CA ILE A 21 -8.43 -3.86 -16.02
C ILE A 21 -9.72 -4.21 -15.25
N PRO A 22 -9.91 -5.48 -14.86
CA PRO A 22 -11.04 -5.91 -14.05
C PRO A 22 -11.22 -5.06 -12.79
N CYS A 23 -12.48 -4.84 -12.38
CA CYS A 23 -12.82 -4.04 -11.20
C CYS A 23 -12.08 -4.51 -9.94
N GLU A 24 -11.94 -5.83 -9.79
CA GLU A 24 -11.16 -6.45 -8.70
C GLU A 24 -9.71 -5.92 -8.60
N LEU A 25 -9.03 -5.71 -9.73
CA LEU A 25 -7.65 -5.20 -9.75
C LEU A 25 -7.61 -3.70 -9.45
N GLN A 26 -8.62 -2.94 -9.90
CA GLN A 26 -8.74 -1.52 -9.55
C GLN A 26 -8.98 -1.35 -8.03
N THR A 27 -9.82 -2.22 -7.45
CA THR A 27 -10.05 -2.27 -6.00
C THR A 27 -8.78 -2.63 -5.26
N ALA A 28 -8.02 -3.63 -5.71
CA ALA A 28 -6.75 -4.00 -5.09
C ALA A 28 -5.74 -2.83 -5.07
N VAL A 29 -5.63 -2.09 -6.18
CA VAL A 29 -4.80 -0.88 -6.28
C VAL A 29 -5.30 0.21 -5.32
N HIS A 30 -6.61 0.45 -5.24
CA HIS A 30 -7.19 1.37 -4.26
C HIS A 30 -6.87 0.95 -2.82
N THR A 31 -7.07 -0.32 -2.48
CA THR A 31 -6.76 -0.90 -1.15
C THR A 31 -5.31 -0.69 -0.76
N GLY A 32 -4.36 -0.90 -1.70
CA GLY A 32 -2.94 -0.63 -1.50
C GLY A 32 -2.66 0.80 -1.04
N VAL A 33 -3.28 1.79 -1.70
CA VAL A 33 -3.14 3.20 -1.30
C VAL A 33 -3.83 3.50 0.02
N VAL A 34 -5.06 3.03 0.24
CA VAL A 34 -5.81 3.35 1.47
C VAL A 34 -5.10 2.81 2.70
N ILE A 35 -4.65 1.55 2.69
CA ILE A 35 -3.94 0.97 3.85
C ILE A 35 -2.64 1.70 4.11
N THR A 36 -1.89 2.04 3.05
CA THR A 36 -0.64 2.79 3.18
C THR A 36 -0.88 4.18 3.77
N GLU A 37 -1.97 4.84 3.38
CA GLU A 37 -2.36 6.14 3.94
C GLU A 37 -2.80 6.03 5.39
N ASN A 38 -3.57 5.00 5.73
CA ASN A 38 -3.94 4.70 7.12
C ASN A 38 -2.70 4.49 7.98
N ILE A 39 -1.66 3.80 7.47
CA ILE A 39 -0.37 3.64 8.16
C ILE A 39 0.34 4.99 8.36
N LYS A 40 0.31 5.88 7.37
CA LYS A 40 0.91 7.23 7.50
C LYS A 40 0.23 8.05 8.61
N THR A 41 -1.09 7.92 8.74
CA THR A 41 -1.89 8.68 9.69
C THR A 41 -2.20 7.94 10.99
N PHE A 42 -1.74 6.70 11.13
CA PHE A 42 -2.04 5.87 12.28
C PHE A 42 -1.44 6.48 13.55
N VAL A 43 -2.25 6.52 14.61
CA VAL A 43 -1.85 6.94 15.94
C VAL A 43 -2.19 5.79 16.89
N ASP A 44 -1.20 5.31 17.64
CA ASP A 44 -1.37 4.23 18.62
C ASP A 44 -2.59 4.54 19.51
N SER A 45 -3.58 3.64 19.51
CA SER A 45 -4.77 3.73 20.36
C SER A 45 -4.87 2.48 21.24
N PRO A 46 -5.04 2.61 22.57
CA PRO A 46 -5.10 1.46 23.49
C PRO A 46 -6.23 0.47 23.21
N ALA A 47 -7.29 0.90 22.50
CA ALA A 47 -8.49 0.11 22.27
C ALA A 47 -8.58 -0.49 20.86
N ALA A 48 -7.66 -0.16 19.96
CA ALA A 48 -7.72 -0.57 18.56
C ALA A 48 -6.70 -1.65 18.24
N ASP A 49 -7.17 -2.78 17.72
CA ASP A 49 -6.31 -3.73 17.01
C ASP A 49 -5.70 -3.02 15.78
N ILE A 50 -4.37 -2.92 15.74
CA ILE A 50 -3.64 -2.10 14.77
C ILE A 50 -3.96 -2.54 13.34
N ILE A 51 -3.97 -3.85 13.10
CA ILE A 51 -4.21 -4.42 11.79
C ILE A 51 -5.66 -4.10 11.35
N THR A 52 -6.62 -4.20 12.27
CA THR A 52 -8.01 -3.84 12.02
C THR A 52 -8.20 -2.33 11.84
N ALA A 53 -7.37 -1.50 12.47
CA ALA A 53 -7.44 -0.04 12.30
C ALA A 53 -6.93 0.42 10.93
N ILE A 54 -5.94 -0.26 10.37
CA ILE A 54 -5.34 0.13 9.08
C ILE A 54 -6.01 -0.55 7.88
N ILE A 55 -6.61 -1.73 8.06
CA ILE A 55 -7.38 -2.43 7.02
C ILE A 55 -8.83 -1.91 7.00
N PRO A 56 -9.33 -1.38 5.87
CA PRO A 56 -10.72 -0.94 5.77
C PRO A 56 -11.72 -2.08 6.05
N GLY A 57 -12.72 -1.80 6.89
CA GLY A 57 -13.70 -2.79 7.35
C GLY A 57 -14.69 -3.24 6.28
N ASP A 58 -14.91 -2.41 5.26
CA ASP A 58 -15.80 -2.62 4.12
C ASP A 58 -15.21 -3.54 3.04
N LEU A 59 -13.95 -3.96 3.18
CA LEU A 59 -13.34 -4.96 2.30
C LEU A 59 -14.00 -6.33 2.47
N ASP A 60 -13.95 -7.10 1.39
CA ASP A 60 -14.32 -8.52 1.37
C ASP A 60 -13.53 -9.31 2.43
N ASP A 61 -14.21 -10.27 3.10
CA ASP A 61 -13.64 -11.03 4.21
C ASP A 61 -12.43 -11.87 3.81
N ARG A 62 -12.40 -12.40 2.58
CA ARG A 62 -11.26 -13.14 2.06
C ARG A 62 -10.06 -12.22 1.93
N ILE A 63 -10.26 -11.03 1.36
CA ILE A 63 -9.19 -10.02 1.20
C ILE A 63 -8.66 -9.57 2.56
N LYS A 64 -9.56 -9.30 3.54
CA LYS A 64 -9.15 -8.95 4.91
C LYS A 64 -8.31 -10.05 5.55
N SER A 65 -8.70 -11.31 5.39
CA SER A 65 -7.94 -12.45 5.93
C SER A 65 -6.55 -12.56 5.29
N LEU A 66 -6.46 -12.43 3.96
CA LEU A 66 -5.19 -12.44 3.23
C LEU A 66 -4.27 -11.33 3.73
N LEU A 67 -4.77 -10.10 3.80
CA LEU A 67 -4.02 -8.94 4.27
C LEU A 67 -3.57 -9.09 5.73
N ARG A 68 -4.43 -9.58 6.62
CA ARG A 68 -4.08 -9.84 8.02
C ARG A 68 -2.90 -10.81 8.14
N SER A 69 -2.86 -11.86 7.32
CA SER A 69 -1.74 -12.82 7.35
C SER A 69 -0.47 -12.30 6.67
N ALA A 70 -0.62 -11.54 5.58
CA ALA A 70 0.50 -11.16 4.73
C ALA A 70 1.21 -9.89 5.20
N LEU A 71 0.48 -8.97 5.83
CA LEU A 71 1.03 -7.67 6.23
C LEU A 71 2.24 -7.79 7.17
N PRO A 72 2.22 -8.62 8.22
CA PRO A 72 3.41 -8.85 9.05
C PRO A 72 4.61 -9.34 8.22
N ALA A 73 4.39 -10.28 7.31
CA ALA A 73 5.43 -10.84 6.46
C ALA A 73 6.01 -9.78 5.49
N ILE A 74 5.16 -8.93 4.91
CA ILE A 74 5.59 -7.80 4.06
C ILE A 74 6.47 -6.84 4.86
N LEU A 75 6.06 -6.49 6.08
CA LEU A 75 6.78 -5.54 6.92
C LEU A 75 8.16 -6.11 7.35
N THR A 76 8.24 -7.41 7.61
CA THR A 76 9.52 -8.11 7.83
C THR A 76 10.38 -8.16 6.56
N GLN A 77 9.80 -8.47 5.39
CA GLN A 77 10.55 -8.51 4.11
C GLN A 77 11.13 -7.15 3.72
N LEU A 78 10.39 -6.07 4.01
CA LEU A 78 10.87 -4.70 3.84
C LEU A 78 11.92 -4.32 4.90
N ARG A 79 12.30 -5.23 5.80
CA ARG A 79 13.24 -4.98 6.89
C ARG A 79 12.82 -3.84 7.82
N LEU A 80 11.54 -3.49 7.80
CA LEU A 80 10.96 -2.45 8.65
C LEU A 80 10.75 -2.97 10.08
N ALA A 81 10.73 -4.29 10.23
CA ALA A 81 10.62 -4.99 11.50
C ALA A 81 11.90 -5.74 11.90
N ASP A 82 13.04 -5.48 11.27
CA ASP A 82 14.30 -6.20 11.57
C ASP A 82 14.77 -5.99 13.01
N ASP A 83 14.58 -4.78 13.56
CA ASP A 83 14.93 -4.47 14.95
C ASP A 83 13.84 -4.89 15.95
N CYS A 84 12.76 -5.51 15.45
CA CYS A 84 11.57 -5.94 16.19
C CYS A 84 11.67 -7.43 16.59
N THR A 85 12.87 -8.00 16.60
CA THR A 85 13.20 -9.43 16.78
C THR A 85 12.67 -10.07 18.06
N ASN A 86 12.34 -9.26 19.08
CA ASN A 86 11.79 -9.76 20.35
C ASN A 86 10.26 -9.91 20.34
N PHE A 87 9.59 -9.48 19.27
CA PHE A 87 8.14 -9.55 19.16
C PHE A 87 7.70 -10.83 18.43
N SER A 88 6.76 -11.55 19.03
CA SER A 88 6.31 -12.86 18.55
C SER A 88 4.90 -12.84 17.94
N THR A 89 4.16 -11.73 18.07
CA THR A 89 2.81 -11.62 17.51
C THR A 89 2.75 -10.71 16.27
N PRO A 90 1.87 -11.01 15.29
CA PRO A 90 1.59 -10.16 14.13
C PRO A 90 1.33 -8.69 14.46
N GLU A 91 0.60 -8.44 15.54
CA GLU A 91 0.21 -7.10 16.00
C GLU A 91 1.43 -6.33 16.49
N GLN A 92 2.28 -6.97 17.30
CA GLN A 92 3.51 -6.34 17.79
C GLN A 92 4.49 -6.04 16.66
N LEU A 93 4.65 -6.96 15.71
CA LEU A 93 5.48 -6.76 14.51
C LEU A 93 4.96 -5.59 13.68
N THR A 94 3.65 -5.52 13.48
CA THR A 94 3.01 -4.44 12.72
C THR A 94 3.15 -3.10 13.44
N ALA A 95 2.93 -3.05 14.76
CA ALA A 95 3.15 -1.85 15.58
C ALA A 95 4.58 -1.32 15.44
N CYS A 96 5.55 -2.23 15.56
CA CYS A 96 6.95 -1.89 15.50
C CYS A 96 7.35 -1.37 14.12
N ALA A 97 6.91 -2.03 13.05
CA ALA A 97 7.17 -1.57 11.69
C ALA A 97 6.53 -0.22 11.38
N ILE A 98 5.30 0.06 11.86
CA ILE A 98 4.67 1.37 11.71
C ILE A 98 5.52 2.45 12.40
N LYS A 99 6.01 2.18 13.61
CA LYS A 99 6.92 3.10 14.32
C LYS A 99 8.21 3.34 13.54
N THR A 100 8.79 2.29 12.95
CA THR A 100 9.94 2.41 12.05
C THR A 100 9.61 3.34 10.89
N ILE A 101 8.53 3.10 10.14
CA ILE A 101 8.08 3.95 9.02
C ILE A 101 7.88 5.41 9.45
N GLN A 102 7.31 5.64 10.65
CA GLN A 102 7.07 6.97 11.17
C GLN A 102 8.37 7.71 11.49
N SER A 103 9.41 7.01 11.94
CA SER A 103 10.74 7.56 12.24
C SER A 103 11.55 7.93 10.99
N LEU A 104 11.28 7.28 9.86
CA LEU A 104 11.95 7.57 8.59
C LEU A 104 11.63 8.99 8.10
N LYS A 105 12.53 9.57 7.31
CA LYS A 105 12.39 10.92 6.75
C LYS A 105 12.66 10.93 5.24
N GLY A 106 12.11 11.93 4.57
CA GLY A 106 12.38 12.24 3.16
C GLY A 106 12.12 11.06 2.22
N ASP A 107 13.03 10.90 1.25
CA ASP A 107 12.89 9.94 0.16
C ASP A 107 12.88 8.49 0.64
N LEU A 108 13.58 8.19 1.74
CA LEU A 108 13.61 6.84 2.31
C LEU A 108 12.21 6.42 2.79
N LYS A 109 11.53 7.30 3.54
CA LYS A 109 10.14 7.06 3.97
C LYS A 109 9.21 6.87 2.77
N SER A 110 9.36 7.71 1.74
CA SER A 110 8.54 7.63 0.52
C SER A 110 8.76 6.31 -0.23
N ALA A 111 9.99 5.85 -0.34
CA ALA A 111 10.32 4.58 -1.00
C ALA A 111 9.70 3.37 -0.27
N PHE A 112 9.80 3.34 1.06
CA PHE A 112 9.19 2.26 1.85
C PHE A 112 7.66 2.26 1.76
N LEU A 113 7.02 3.43 1.87
CA LEU A 113 5.57 3.54 1.73
C LEU A 113 5.10 3.17 0.32
N HIS A 114 5.86 3.52 -0.72
CA HIS A 114 5.57 3.11 -2.09
C HIS A 114 5.65 1.57 -2.23
N ASN A 115 6.76 0.96 -1.83
CA ASN A 115 6.92 -0.50 -1.90
C ASN A 115 5.85 -1.23 -1.09
N LEU A 116 5.48 -0.70 0.08
CA LEU A 116 4.39 -1.22 0.90
C LEU A 116 3.06 -1.18 0.15
N SER A 117 2.71 -0.05 -0.47
CA SER A 117 1.47 0.07 -1.25
C SER A 117 1.40 -0.92 -2.41
N VAL A 118 2.53 -1.17 -3.08
CA VAL A 118 2.65 -2.13 -4.17
C VAL A 118 2.43 -3.56 -3.67
N LEU A 119 3.13 -3.97 -2.61
CA LEU A 119 3.00 -5.32 -2.04
C LEU A 119 1.58 -5.58 -1.51
N ILE A 120 0.96 -4.59 -0.87
CA ILE A 120 -0.43 -4.69 -0.41
C ILE A 120 -1.38 -4.85 -1.61
N ALA A 121 -1.20 -4.08 -2.69
CA ALA A 121 -2.03 -4.21 -3.88
C ALA A 121 -1.87 -5.61 -4.53
N GLN A 122 -0.66 -6.17 -4.54
CA GLN A 122 -0.45 -7.54 -5.03
C GLN A 122 -1.20 -8.57 -4.19
N VAL A 123 -1.13 -8.47 -2.85
CA VAL A 123 -1.87 -9.37 -1.95
C VAL A 123 -3.38 -9.19 -2.11
N ALA A 124 -3.87 -7.94 -2.15
CA ALA A 124 -5.29 -7.65 -2.32
C ALA A 124 -5.83 -8.13 -3.68
N SER A 125 -4.95 -8.25 -4.68
CA SER A 125 -5.26 -8.84 -5.98
C SER A 125 -5.15 -10.36 -6.04
N ASP A 126 -4.86 -11.03 -4.91
CA ASP A 126 -4.61 -12.48 -4.85
C ASP A 126 -3.46 -12.90 -5.79
N GLY A 127 -2.43 -12.06 -5.90
CA GLY A 127 -1.27 -12.28 -6.78
C GLY A 127 -1.52 -12.04 -8.27
N LYS A 128 -2.73 -11.62 -8.68
CA LYS A 128 -3.04 -11.34 -10.09
C LYS A 128 -2.28 -10.15 -10.67
N LEU A 129 -1.87 -9.19 -9.83
CA LEU A 129 -0.98 -8.12 -10.23
C LEU A 129 0.49 -8.56 -10.10
N THR A 130 1.21 -8.50 -11.22
CA THR A 130 2.68 -8.55 -11.16
C THR A 130 3.23 -7.30 -10.48
N TRP A 131 4.47 -7.35 -10.01
CA TRP A 131 5.13 -6.20 -9.40
C TRP A 131 5.13 -4.97 -10.33
N GLN A 132 5.46 -5.17 -11.61
CA GLN A 132 5.57 -4.09 -12.59
C GLN A 132 4.21 -3.42 -12.86
N GLU A 133 3.14 -4.22 -12.95
CA GLU A 133 1.77 -3.72 -13.10
C GLU A 133 1.32 -2.98 -11.85
N ALA A 134 1.55 -3.54 -10.67
CA ALA A 134 1.21 -2.93 -9.40
C ALA A 134 1.91 -1.57 -9.22
N VAL A 135 3.22 -1.47 -9.51
CA VAL A 135 3.95 -0.19 -9.50
C VAL A 135 3.32 0.82 -10.45
N SER A 136 3.08 0.42 -11.70
CA SER A 136 2.58 1.32 -12.75
C SER A 136 1.17 1.83 -12.43
N PHE A 137 0.28 0.93 -12.03
CA PHE A 137 -1.09 1.28 -11.66
C PHE A 137 -1.13 2.08 -10.36
N MET A 138 -0.26 1.78 -9.40
CA MET A 138 -0.24 2.51 -8.14
C MET A 138 0.21 3.94 -8.33
N GLU A 139 1.28 4.17 -9.09
CA GLU A 139 1.74 5.52 -9.37
C GLU A 139 0.67 6.32 -10.12
N TRP A 140 0.03 5.71 -11.12
CA TRP A 140 -1.06 6.37 -11.84
C TRP A 140 -2.24 6.70 -10.93
N TYR A 141 -2.73 5.73 -10.16
CA TYR A 141 -3.88 5.90 -9.28
C TYR A 141 -3.62 6.96 -8.21
N TYR A 142 -2.45 6.91 -7.57
CA TYR A 142 -2.08 7.84 -6.52
C TYR A 142 -2.03 9.29 -7.02
N GLN A 143 -1.42 9.53 -8.19
CA GLN A 143 -1.31 10.88 -8.75
C GLN A 143 -2.63 11.42 -9.31
N GLN A 144 -3.46 10.57 -9.94
CA GLN A 144 -4.62 11.03 -10.72
C GLN A 144 -5.96 10.89 -10.02
N ARG A 145 -6.10 9.93 -9.09
CA ARG A 145 -7.37 9.69 -8.38
C ARG A 145 -7.26 10.10 -6.92
N PHE A 146 -6.20 9.69 -6.24
CA PHE A 146 -6.09 9.91 -4.80
C PHE A 146 -5.66 11.34 -4.44
N LYS A 147 -4.55 11.85 -4.99
CA LYS A 147 -4.13 13.25 -4.74
C LYS A 147 -5.11 14.27 -5.31
N ALA A 148 -5.71 13.97 -6.46
CA ALA A 148 -6.67 14.86 -7.12
C ALA A 148 -7.99 15.01 -6.35
N THR A 149 -8.33 14.07 -5.45
CA THR A 149 -9.52 14.16 -4.59
C THR A 149 -9.22 14.74 -3.20
N LYS A 150 -7.95 14.92 -2.83
CA LYS A 150 -7.50 15.59 -1.60
C LYS A 150 -7.09 17.06 -1.81
N GLN A 151 -7.24 17.61 -3.02
CA GLN A 151 -7.15 19.04 -3.34
C GLN A 151 -8.55 19.62 -3.49
#